data_AF-A0AA48I269-F1
#
_entry.id   AF-A0AA48I269-F1
#
_cell.length_a   1.000
_cell.length_b   1.000
_cell.length_c   1.000
_cell.angle_alpha   90.00
_cell.angle_beta   90.00
_cell.angle_gamma   90.00
#
_symmetry.space_group_name_H-M   'P 1'
#
loop_
_entity.id
_entity.type
_entity.pdbx_description
1 polymer ?
#
loop_
_entity_poly.entity_id
_entity_poly.type
_entity_poly.pdbx_seq_one_letter_code
_entity_poly.pdbx_strand_id
1 'polypeptide(L)'
;MTVPAQIQSFVTDFYAKSDARNKAAWVDCFTPDANLDLAGKVVKGSEGIGKVCDGVWEGLNRRQHNIKGVYVNPAVEGDAVVLGTIDMDRKDGVEIRGVEWGGRMQFKDGKLADYRVWLIPATKSG
;
A
#
# COMPACT_ATOMS: atom_id res chain seq x y z
N MET A 1 3.36 -23.67 -3.00
CA MET A 1 2.10 -22.97 -3.30
C MET A 1 2.42 -21.71 -4.07
N THR A 2 1.64 -21.37 -5.08
CA THR A 2 1.85 -20.22 -5.97
C THR A 2 0.85 -19.11 -5.67
N VAL A 3 1.27 -17.85 -5.78
CA VAL A 3 0.37 -16.69 -5.67
C VAL A 3 -0.63 -16.73 -6.83
N PRO A 4 -1.94 -16.60 -6.59
CA PRO A 4 -2.94 -16.50 -7.66
C PRO A 4 -2.66 -15.32 -8.59
N ALA A 5 -2.81 -15.52 -9.90
CA ALA A 5 -2.54 -14.50 -10.91
C ALA A 5 -3.35 -13.22 -10.67
N GLN A 6 -4.62 -13.32 -10.26
CA GLN A 6 -5.43 -12.14 -9.95
C GLN A 6 -4.86 -11.29 -8.80
N ILE A 7 -4.26 -11.90 -7.78
CA ILE A 7 -3.64 -11.18 -6.67
C ILE A 7 -2.36 -10.49 -7.15
N GLN A 8 -1.55 -11.18 -7.97
CA GLN A 8 -0.32 -10.61 -8.50
C GLN A 8 -0.58 -9.41 -9.42
N SER A 9 -1.57 -9.51 -10.31
CA SER A 9 -2.01 -8.40 -11.16
C SER A 9 -2.58 -7.24 -10.33
N PHE A 10 -3.45 -7.54 -9.36
CA PHE A 10 -4.00 -6.51 -8.48
C PHE A 10 -2.91 -5.74 -7.75
N VAL A 11 -1.95 -6.44 -7.13
CA VAL A 11 -0.84 -5.83 -6.39
C VAL A 11 -0.04 -4.90 -7.30
N THR A 12 0.31 -5.34 -8.51
CA THR A 12 1.06 -4.54 -9.48
C THR A 12 0.30 -3.27 -9.85
N ASP A 13 -0.97 -3.40 -10.22
CA ASP A 13 -1.82 -2.28 -10.61
C ASP A 13 -2.11 -1.32 -9.45
N PHE A 14 -2.31 -1.85 -8.24
CA PHE A 14 -2.58 -1.07 -7.03
C PHE A 14 -1.44 -0.11 -6.74
N TYR A 15 -0.19 -0.60 -6.75
CA TYR A 15 0.97 0.26 -6.49
C TYR A 15 1.27 1.20 -7.66
N ALA A 16 1.05 0.79 -8.91
CA ALA A 16 1.15 1.70 -10.05
C ALA A 16 0.17 2.89 -9.95
N LYS A 17 -1.09 2.64 -9.57
CA LYS A 17 -2.09 3.71 -9.32
C LYS A 17 -1.69 4.61 -8.15
N SER A 18 -1.16 4.00 -7.09
CA SER A 18 -0.64 4.70 -5.90
C SER A 18 0.49 5.66 -6.27
N ASP A 19 1.43 5.23 -7.10
CA ASP A 19 2.63 5.99 -7.50
C ASP A 19 2.33 7.05 -8.57
N ALA A 20 1.36 6.81 -9.45
CA ALA A 20 0.94 7.75 -10.48
C ALA A 20 0.06 8.91 -9.96
N ARG A 21 -0.15 9.02 -8.63
CA ARG A 21 -1.05 10.01 -8.00
C ARG A 21 -2.49 9.95 -8.54
N ASN A 22 -2.92 8.78 -9.06
CA ASN A 22 -4.29 8.61 -9.55
C ASN A 22 -5.23 8.26 -8.39
N LYS A 23 -5.64 9.28 -7.64
CA LYS A 23 -6.49 9.11 -6.45
C LYS A 23 -7.76 8.32 -6.74
N ALA A 24 -8.50 8.67 -7.79
CA ALA A 24 -9.78 8.04 -8.08
C ALA A 24 -9.61 6.53 -8.35
N ALA A 25 -8.64 6.17 -9.20
CA ALA A 25 -8.37 4.76 -9.49
C ALA A 25 -7.80 4.00 -8.29
N TRP A 26 -7.00 4.66 -7.45
CA TRP A 26 -6.45 4.04 -6.25
C TRP A 26 -7.50 3.81 -5.17
N VAL A 27 -8.40 4.77 -4.94
CA VAL A 27 -9.53 4.63 -3.99
C VAL A 27 -10.50 3.55 -4.47
N ASP A 28 -10.70 3.40 -5.79
CA ASP A 28 -11.56 2.35 -6.35
C ASP A 28 -11.04 0.92 -6.09
N CYS A 29 -9.76 0.75 -5.75
CA CYS A 29 -9.21 -0.53 -5.32
C CYS A 29 -9.75 -1.01 -3.96
N PHE A 30 -10.44 -0.17 -3.20
CA PHE A 30 -10.98 -0.47 -1.88
C PHE A 30 -12.51 -0.69 -1.91
N THR A 31 -13.02 -1.52 -1.01
CA THR A 31 -14.47 -1.57 -0.76
C THR A 31 -14.94 -0.24 -0.15
N PRO A 32 -16.23 0.15 -0.30
CA PRO A 32 -16.74 1.41 0.21
C PRO A 32 -16.55 1.62 1.73
N ASP A 33 -16.49 0.52 2.47
CA ASP A 33 -16.37 0.42 3.93
C ASP A 33 -14.98 -0.05 4.40
N ALA A 34 -13.99 -0.11 3.50
CA ALA A 34 -12.68 -0.67 3.80
C ALA A 34 -11.95 0.03 4.95
N ASN A 35 -11.10 -0.72 5.65
CA ASN A 35 -10.16 -0.15 6.62
C ASN A 35 -8.78 0.01 5.99
N LEU A 36 -8.16 1.16 6.21
CA LEU A 36 -6.77 1.42 5.88
C LEU A 36 -6.02 1.79 7.16
N ASP A 37 -5.02 0.99 7.50
CA ASP A 37 -4.13 1.22 8.64
C ASP A 37 -2.71 1.51 8.13
N LEU A 38 -2.33 2.79 8.11
CA LEU A 38 -0.97 3.20 7.76
C LEU A 38 -0.16 3.43 9.02
N ALA A 39 0.66 2.42 9.39
CA ALA A 39 1.56 2.48 10.53
C ALA A 39 0.87 2.91 11.85
N GLY A 40 -0.33 2.37 12.13
CA GLY A 40 -1.12 2.63 13.33
C GLY A 40 -2.15 3.75 13.17
N LYS A 41 -2.16 4.47 12.05
CA LYS A 41 -3.20 5.46 11.74
C LYS A 41 -4.30 4.79 10.92
N VAL A 42 -5.42 4.52 11.57
CA VAL A 42 -6.58 3.86 10.95
C VAL A 42 -7.56 4.88 10.39
N VAL A 43 -7.96 4.69 9.14
CA VAL A 43 -9.08 5.38 8.49
C VAL A 43 -10.05 4.38 7.89
N LYS A 44 -11.31 4.80 7.71
CA LYS A 44 -12.38 3.94 7.19
C LYS A 44 -13.08 4.58 6.00
N GLY A 45 -13.45 3.72 5.07
CA GLY A 45 -14.25 4.02 3.89
C GLY A 45 -13.56 4.91 2.85
N SER A 46 -14.18 5.01 1.68
CA SER A 46 -13.59 5.68 0.51
C SER A 46 -13.24 7.16 0.76
N GLU A 47 -14.05 7.88 1.54
CA GLU A 47 -13.78 9.29 1.84
C GLU A 47 -12.51 9.44 2.71
N GLY A 48 -12.39 8.65 3.78
CA GLY A 48 -11.23 8.69 4.67
C GLY A 48 -9.95 8.27 3.95
N ILE A 49 -10.02 7.19 3.16
CA ILE A 49 -8.92 6.70 2.33
C ILE A 49 -8.52 7.76 1.29
N GLY A 50 -9.50 8.44 0.69
CA GLY A 50 -9.25 9.54 -0.23
C GLY A 50 -8.49 10.70 0.40
N LYS A 51 -8.86 11.12 1.61
CA LYS A 51 -8.14 12.17 2.36
C LYS A 51 -6.71 11.77 2.71
N VAL A 52 -6.50 10.49 3.04
CA VAL A 52 -5.14 9.96 3.27
C VAL A 52 -4.29 10.05 2.00
N CYS A 53 -4.86 9.70 0.84
CA CYS A 53 -4.16 9.82 -0.44
C CYS A 53 -3.73 11.28 -0.70
N ASP A 54 -4.63 12.24 -0.48
CA ASP A 54 -4.30 13.67 -0.61
C ASP A 54 -3.14 14.07 0.31
N GLY A 55 -3.26 13.77 1.61
CA GLY A 55 -2.27 14.15 2.62
C GLY A 55 -0.88 13.56 2.38
N VAL A 56 -0.79 12.34 1.83
CA VAL A 56 0.52 11.77 1.44
C VAL A 56 1.16 12.57 0.30
N TRP A 57 0.37 12.96 -0.71
CA TRP A 57 0.88 13.71 -1.86
C TRP A 57 1.08 15.22 -1.60
N GLU A 58 0.56 15.75 -0.50
CA GLU A 58 0.88 17.10 -0.05
C GLU A 58 2.38 17.25 0.26
N GLY A 59 3.02 16.22 0.83
CA GLY A 59 4.44 16.25 1.20
C GLY A 59 5.42 15.70 0.15
N LEU A 60 4.92 15.02 -0.89
CA LEU A 60 5.75 14.28 -1.85
C LEU A 60 5.71 14.90 -3.25
N ASN A 61 6.88 14.94 -3.89
CA ASN A 61 7.05 15.14 -5.34
C ASN A 61 6.99 13.82 -6.10
N ARG A 62 7.53 12.75 -5.50
CA ARG A 62 7.60 11.42 -6.10
C ARG A 62 7.44 10.35 -5.02
N ARG A 63 6.82 9.25 -5.41
CA ARG A 63 6.75 8.00 -4.65
C ARG A 63 6.90 6.83 -5.61
N GLN A 64 7.69 5.84 -5.25
CA GLN A 64 7.82 4.61 -6.02
C GLN A 64 7.89 3.40 -5.09
N HIS A 65 6.95 2.47 -5.24
CA HIS A 65 7.00 1.18 -4.57
C HIS A 65 7.79 0.18 -5.42
N ASN A 66 8.65 -0.60 -4.75
CA ASN A 66 9.42 -1.67 -5.35
C ASN A 66 9.02 -2.99 -4.68
N ILE A 67 8.19 -3.78 -5.35
CA ILE A 67 7.67 -5.04 -4.81
C ILE A 67 8.76 -6.10 -4.80
N LYS A 68 9.02 -6.69 -3.63
CA LYS A 68 10.03 -7.74 -3.43
C LYS A 68 9.43 -9.14 -3.31
N GLY A 69 8.21 -9.23 -2.80
CA GLY A 69 7.52 -10.51 -2.69
C GLY A 69 6.03 -10.33 -2.40
N VAL A 70 5.24 -11.29 -2.88
CA VAL A 70 3.83 -11.43 -2.54
C VAL A 70 3.66 -12.85 -2.00
N TYR A 71 2.97 -12.95 -0.87
CA TYR A 71 2.72 -14.20 -0.15
C TYR A 71 1.24 -14.30 0.13
N VAL A 72 0.68 -15.50 0.11
CA VAL A 72 -0.74 -15.74 0.39
C VAL A 72 -0.88 -16.73 1.52
N ASN A 73 -1.91 -16.53 2.34
CA ASN A 73 -2.27 -17.48 3.38
C ASN A 73 -3.32 -18.45 2.83
N PRO A 74 -2.99 -19.75 2.63
CA PRO A 74 -3.95 -20.69 2.08
C PRO A 74 -5.11 -21.03 3.02
N ALA A 75 -4.96 -20.74 4.32
CA ALA A 75 -6.00 -20.98 5.32
C ALA A 75 -7.00 -19.82 5.43
N VAL A 76 -6.70 -18.66 4.84
CA VAL A 76 -7.55 -17.47 4.90
C VAL A 76 -7.75 -16.95 3.48
N GLU A 77 -8.95 -17.15 2.95
CA GLU A 77 -9.31 -16.70 1.61
C GLU A 77 -9.05 -15.19 1.46
N GLY A 78 -8.39 -14.81 0.37
CA GLY A 78 -8.11 -13.40 0.08
C GLY A 78 -7.10 -12.74 1.02
N ASP A 79 -6.35 -13.48 1.84
CA ASP A 79 -5.31 -12.90 2.69
C ASP A 79 -3.95 -12.97 1.97
N ALA A 80 -3.33 -11.81 1.77
CA ALA A 80 -2.02 -11.67 1.16
C ALA A 80 -1.12 -10.72 1.95
N VAL A 81 0.18 -10.99 1.90
CA VAL A 81 1.22 -10.10 2.41
C VAL A 81 2.12 -9.70 1.27
N VAL A 82 2.38 -8.41 1.16
CA VAL A 82 3.32 -7.82 0.21
C VAL A 82 4.50 -7.27 0.99
N LEU A 83 5.71 -7.63 0.56
CA LEU A 83 6.96 -7.07 1.07
C LEU A 83 7.58 -6.23 -0.03
N GLY A 84 8.13 -5.08 0.35
CA GLY A 84 8.70 -4.15 -0.62
C GLY A 84 9.62 -3.12 0.00
N THR A 85 10.19 -2.29 -0.87
CA THR A 85 10.79 -1.02 -0.47
C THR A 85 10.02 0.15 -1.08
N ILE A 86 10.18 1.34 -0.53
CA ILE A 86 9.60 2.57 -1.06
C ILE A 86 10.67 3.66 -1.16
N ASP A 87 10.70 4.33 -2.31
CA ASP A 87 11.49 5.52 -2.54
C ASP A 87 10.56 6.74 -2.59
N MET A 88 10.98 7.84 -1.98
CA MET A 88 10.19 9.08 -1.90
C MET A 88 11.06 10.30 -2.12
N ASP A 89 10.58 11.23 -2.93
CA ASP A 89 11.16 12.58 -3.03
C ASP A 89 10.19 13.53 -2.35
N ARG A 90 10.65 14.20 -1.30
CA ARG A 90 9.83 15.14 -0.56
C ARG A 90 9.94 16.55 -1.14
N LYS A 91 8.91 17.35 -0.92
CA LYS A 91 8.88 18.76 -1.37
C LYS A 91 9.88 19.67 -0.66
N ASP A 92 10.36 19.26 0.50
CA ASP A 92 11.44 19.94 1.24
C ASP A 92 12.85 19.59 0.71
N GLY A 93 12.94 18.86 -0.40
CA GLY A 93 14.21 18.49 -1.03
C GLY A 93 14.87 17.23 -0.45
N VAL A 94 14.27 16.60 0.57
CA VAL A 94 14.79 15.36 1.15
C VAL A 94 14.45 14.17 0.26
N GLU A 95 15.47 13.41 -0.14
CA GLU A 95 15.33 12.13 -0.83
C GLU A 95 15.42 10.98 0.17
N ILE A 96 14.41 10.12 0.17
CA ILE A 96 14.36 8.90 0.98
C ILE A 96 14.38 7.71 0.03
N ARG A 97 15.25 6.73 0.31
CA ARG A 97 15.44 5.54 -0.53
C ARG A 97 15.38 4.27 0.30
N GLY A 98 14.85 3.22 -0.30
CA GLY A 98 14.96 1.86 0.20
C GLY A 98 14.29 1.62 1.55
N VAL A 99 13.28 2.42 1.94
CA VAL A 99 12.56 2.18 3.20
C VAL A 99 11.79 0.87 3.06
N GLU A 100 12.12 -0.10 3.90
CA GLU A 100 11.43 -1.40 3.90
C GLU A 100 10.03 -1.28 4.50
N TRP A 101 9.09 -1.99 3.91
CA TRP A 101 7.71 -2.04 4.38
C TRP A 101 7.09 -3.41 4.14
N GLY A 102 6.09 -3.71 4.96
CA GLY A 102 5.19 -4.84 4.80
C GLY A 102 3.76 -4.35 4.70
N GLY A 103 2.96 -4.95 3.82
CA GLY A 103 1.55 -4.65 3.65
C GLY A 103 0.71 -5.92 3.71
N ARG A 104 -0.23 -6.02 4.65
CA ARG A 104 -1.24 -7.09 4.67
C ARG A 104 -2.49 -6.60 3.96
N MET A 105 -2.92 -7.36 2.96
CA MET A 105 -4.09 -7.12 2.14
C MET A 105 -5.13 -8.21 2.41
N GLN A 106 -6.33 -7.81 2.80
CA GLN A 106 -7.50 -8.68 2.84
C GLN A 106 -8.43 -8.32 1.69
N PHE A 107 -8.61 -9.24 0.77
CA PHE A 107 -9.47 -9.12 -0.39
C PHE A 107 -10.91 -9.53 -0.07
N LYS A 108 -11.86 -8.81 -0.67
CA LYS A 108 -13.29 -9.14 -0.73
C LYS A 108 -13.82 -8.67 -2.08
N ASP A 109 -14.46 -9.57 -2.84
CA ASP A 109 -15.06 -9.26 -4.13
C ASP A 109 -14.10 -8.55 -5.11
N GLY A 110 -12.82 -8.93 -5.11
CA GLY A 110 -11.78 -8.35 -5.97
C GLY A 110 -11.24 -6.98 -5.53
N LYS A 111 -11.68 -6.45 -4.39
CA LYS A 111 -11.21 -5.18 -3.80
C LYS A 111 -10.61 -5.41 -2.40
N LEU A 112 -9.91 -4.40 -1.87
CA LEU A 112 -9.38 -4.42 -0.51
C LEU A 112 -10.45 -4.05 0.50
N ALA A 113 -10.77 -4.97 1.42
CA ALA A 113 -11.62 -4.70 2.58
C ALA A 113 -10.80 -4.26 3.81
N ASP A 114 -9.56 -4.75 3.92
CA ASP A 114 -8.59 -4.31 4.93
C ASP A 114 -7.21 -4.21 4.28
N TYR A 115 -6.52 -3.10 4.53
CA TYR A 115 -5.13 -2.93 4.14
C TYR A 115 -4.35 -2.32 5.29
N ARG A 116 -3.38 -3.06 5.81
CA ARG A 116 -2.50 -2.62 6.89
C ARG A 116 -1.06 -2.55 6.40
N VAL A 117 -0.38 -1.45 6.72
CA VAL A 117 1.01 -1.21 6.35
C VAL A 117 1.85 -1.02 7.60
N TRP A 118 2.98 -1.71 7.65
CA TRP A 118 4.06 -1.50 8.60
C TRP A 118 5.27 -0.94 7.87
N LEU A 119 5.80 0.15 8.39
CA LEU A 119 7.11 0.65 7.99
C LEU A 119 8.16 0.03 8.90
N ILE A 120 9.24 -0.47 8.32
CA ILE A 120 10.38 -0.98 9.06
C ILE A 120 11.38 0.18 9.14
N PRO A 121 11.57 0.78 10.33
CA PRO A 121 12.54 1.85 10.48
C PRO A 121 13.93 1.32 10.13
N ALA A 122 14.73 2.10 9.41
CA ALA A 122 16.16 1.81 9.33
C ALA A 122 16.71 1.78 10.76
N THR A 123 17.27 0.65 11.19
CA THR A 123 18.03 0.59 12.42
C THR A 123 19.20 1.56 12.27
N LYS A 124 19.29 2.56 13.15
CA LYS A 124 20.53 3.30 13.31
C LYS A 124 21.55 2.29 13.80
N SER A 125 22.49 1.88 12.95
CA SER A 125 23.70 1.22 13.41
C SER A 125 24.39 2.16 14.39
N GLY A 126 24.44 1.76 15.66
CA GLY A 126 25.22 2.43 16.69
C GLY A 126 26.71 2.22 16.50
#